data_AF-A0A7C6XSL2-F1
#
_entry.id   AF-A0A7C6XSL2-F1
#
_cell.length_a   1.000
_cell.length_b   1.000
_cell.length_c   1.000
_cell.angle_alpha   90.00
_cell.angle_beta   90.00
_cell.angle_gamma   90.00
#
_symmetry.space_group_name_H-M   'P 1'
#
loop_
_entity.id
_entity.type
_entity.pdbx_description
1 polymer ?
#
loop_
_entity_poly.entity_id
_entity_poly.type
_entity_poly.pdbx_seq_one_letter_code
_entity_poly.pdbx_strand_id
1 'polypeptide(L)'
;SFIAGMDSFAFGLKAADAIMKDGRICNFVKDRYSSYESGIGKKIVSGDITLEELYKYALDLGEYDSVGSGRQEYLEDIFNQVMLAAD
;
A
#
# COMPACT_ATOMS: atom_id res chain seq x y z
N SER A 1 35.55 -2.40 5.82
CA SER A 1 34.41 -1.47 6.03
C SER A 1 33.72 -1.11 4.72
N PHE A 2 34.41 -0.52 3.75
CA PHE A 2 33.80 -0.10 2.48
C PHE A 2 33.23 -1.23 1.60
N ILE A 3 33.95 -2.35 1.46
CA ILE A 3 33.50 -3.50 0.64
C ILE A 3 32.15 -4.03 1.10
N ALA A 4 32.03 -4.34 2.40
CA ALA A 4 30.77 -4.82 2.97
C ALA A 4 29.61 -3.83 2.76
N GLY A 5 29.87 -2.52 2.85
CA GLY A 5 28.87 -1.49 2.56
C GLY A 5 28.44 -1.48 1.10
N MET A 6 29.40 -1.51 0.16
CA MET A 6 29.13 -1.53 -1.28
C MET A 6 28.34 -2.77 -1.68
N ASP A 7 28.72 -3.95 -1.17
CA ASP A 7 28.03 -5.21 -1.46
C ASP A 7 26.60 -5.23 -0.87
N SER A 8 26.42 -4.70 0.34
CA SER A 8 25.10 -4.62 0.98
C SER A 8 24.14 -3.73 0.20
N PHE A 9 24.61 -2.57 -0.28
CA PHE A 9 23.81 -1.68 -1.13
C PHE A 9 23.56 -2.27 -2.52
N ALA A 10 24.54 -2.95 -3.12
CA ALA A 10 24.36 -3.60 -4.41
C ALA A 10 23.29 -4.70 -4.34
N PHE A 11 23.33 -5.54 -3.30
CA PHE A 11 22.29 -6.54 -3.05
C PHE A 11 20.94 -5.87 -2.75
N GLY A 12 20.91 -4.86 -1.88
CA GLY A 12 19.68 -4.13 -1.54
C GLY A 12 19.01 -3.49 -2.77
N LEU A 13 19.79 -2.97 -3.71
CA LEU A 13 19.29 -2.43 -4.98
C LEU A 13 18.64 -3.51 -5.84
N LYS A 14 19.28 -4.66 -5.99
CA LYS A 14 18.75 -5.81 -6.75
C LYS A 14 17.47 -6.36 -6.13
N ALA A 15 17.47 -6.55 -4.82
CA ALA A 15 16.28 -7.00 -4.08
C ALA A 15 15.12 -6.01 -4.20
N ALA A 16 15.38 -4.70 -4.07
CA ALA A 16 14.35 -3.68 -4.24
C ALA A 16 13.75 -3.68 -5.66
N ASP A 17 14.58 -3.79 -6.70
CA ASP A 17 14.12 -3.92 -8.09
C ASP A 17 13.27 -5.18 -8.29
N ALA A 18 13.69 -6.31 -7.74
CA ALA A 18 12.91 -7.56 -7.78
C ALA A 18 11.55 -7.42 -7.07
N ILE A 19 11.51 -6.80 -5.88
CA ILE A 19 10.28 -6.53 -5.13
C ILE A 19 9.33 -5.63 -5.91
N MET A 20 9.85 -4.57 -6.53
CA MET A 20 9.04 -3.67 -7.35
C MET A 20 8.46 -4.39 -8.58
N LYS A 21 9.24 -5.26 -9.23
CA LYS A 21 8.80 -6.05 -10.38
C LYS A 21 7.78 -7.13 -10.02
N ASP A 22 7.93 -7.75 -8.85
CA ASP A 22 6.97 -8.72 -8.31
C ASP A 22 5.59 -8.06 -8.10
N GLY A 23 5.58 -6.82 -7.61
CA GLY A 23 4.40 -5.96 -7.60
C GLY A 23 3.30 -6.34 -6.61
N ARG A 24 3.37 -7.48 -5.91
CA ARG A 24 2.34 -7.89 -4.93
C ARG A 24 2.16 -6.86 -3.82
N ILE A 25 3.25 -6.29 -3.31
CA ILE A 25 3.20 -5.24 -2.27
C ILE A 25 2.59 -3.95 -2.83
N CYS A 26 3.00 -3.52 -4.03
CA CYS A 26 2.45 -2.33 -4.68
C CYS A 26 0.95 -2.47 -4.98
N ASN A 27 0.53 -3.64 -5.45
CA ASN A 27 -0.88 -3.94 -5.71
C ASN A 27 -1.69 -3.93 -4.42
N PHE A 28 -1.17 -4.51 -3.33
CA PHE A 28 -1.85 -4.45 -2.04
C PHE A 28 -2.09 -3.00 -1.57
N VAL A 29 -1.10 -2.12 -1.73
CA VAL A 29 -1.24 -0.69 -1.38
C VAL A 29 -2.32 -0.04 -2.27
N LYS A 30 -2.29 -0.28 -3.58
CA LYS A 30 -3.31 0.24 -4.50
C LYS A 30 -4.71 -0.21 -4.10
N ASP A 31 -4.90 -1.49 -3.85
CA ASP A 31 -6.19 -2.06 -3.49
C ASP A 31 -6.69 -1.51 -2.16
N ARG A 32 -5.79 -1.38 -1.17
CA ARG A 32 -6.10 -0.82 0.16
C ARG A 32 -6.64 0.61 0.10
N TYR A 33 -6.14 1.42 -0.83
CA TYR A 33 -6.54 2.83 -0.98
C TYR A 33 -7.50 3.08 -2.16
N SER A 34 -8.01 2.02 -2.80
CA SER A 34 -8.91 2.11 -3.97
C SER A 34 -10.20 2.89 -3.72
N SER A 35 -10.65 2.99 -2.46
CA SER A 35 -11.83 3.79 -2.07
C SER A 35 -11.66 5.29 -2.36
N TYR A 36 -10.43 5.78 -2.46
CA TYR A 36 -10.13 7.18 -2.81
C TYR A 36 -10.08 7.43 -4.31
N GLU A 37 -10.12 6.39 -5.15
CA GLU A 37 -10.13 6.55 -6.61
C GLU A 37 -11.54 6.77 -7.18
N SER A 38 -12.59 6.55 -6.37
CA SER A 38 -13.99 6.63 -6.81
C SER A 38 -14.93 7.19 -5.73
N GLY A 39 -16.19 7.45 -6.12
CA GLY A 39 -17.26 7.82 -5.19
C GLY A 39 -16.91 9.01 -4.28
N ILE A 40 -17.22 8.85 -2.99
CA ILE A 40 -16.96 9.88 -1.95
C ILE A 40 -15.47 10.14 -1.78
N GLY A 41 -14.63 9.10 -1.84
CA GLY A 41 -13.19 9.21 -1.63
C GLY A 41 -12.52 10.05 -2.72
N LYS A 42 -12.97 9.94 -3.97
CA LYS A 42 -12.50 10.79 -5.06
C LYS A 42 -12.80 12.27 -4.82
N LYS A 43 -14.01 12.59 -4.32
CA LYS A 43 -14.39 13.97 -3.99
C LYS A 43 -13.57 14.52 -2.82
N ILE A 44 -13.24 13.67 -1.85
CA ILE A 44 -12.35 14.03 -0.73
C ILE A 44 -10.98 14.45 -1.26
N VAL A 45 -10.35 13.66 -2.14
CA VAL A 45 -9.00 13.97 -2.64
C VAL A 45 -8.97 15.13 -3.64
N SER A 46 -10.06 15.38 -4.38
CA SER A 46 -10.14 16.53 -5.29
C SER A 46 -10.50 17.84 -4.59
N GLY A 47 -10.97 17.78 -3.34
CA GLY A 47 -11.48 18.94 -2.61
C GLY A 47 -12.90 19.35 -3.01
N ASP A 48 -13.59 18.53 -3.81
CA ASP A 48 -14.95 18.78 -4.30
C ASP A 48 -16.02 18.22 -3.33
N ILE A 49 -15.84 18.46 -2.03
CA ILE A 49 -16.80 18.06 -1.00
C ILE A 49 -16.70 18.96 0.24
N THR A 50 -17.83 19.26 0.86
CA THR A 50 -17.88 20.03 2.12
C THR A 50 -18.06 19.14 3.36
N LEU A 51 -17.84 19.71 4.54
CA LEU A 51 -18.10 19.03 5.81
C LEU A 51 -19.56 18.65 5.99
N GLU A 52 -20.50 19.48 5.51
CA GLU A 52 -21.94 19.21 5.56
C GLU A 52 -22.34 18.02 4.69
N GLU A 53 -21.71 17.86 3.52
CA GLU A 53 -21.93 16.70 2.64
C GLU A 53 -21.34 15.42 3.23
N LEU A 54 -20.14 15.49 3.82
CA LEU A 54 -19.54 14.36 4.53
C LEU A 54 -20.37 13.92 5.73
N TYR A 55 -20.92 14.88 6.48
CA TYR A 55 -21.81 14.60 7.60
C TYR A 55 -23.06 13.83 7.15
N LYS A 56 -23.72 14.28 6.08
CA LYS A 56 -24.89 13.58 5.51
C LYS A 56 -24.52 12.16 5.04
N TYR A 57 -23.40 12.03 4.32
CA TYR A 57 -22.91 10.73 3.87
C TYR A 57 -22.67 9.77 5.05
N ALA A 58 -22.07 10.24 6.14
CA ALA A 58 -21.80 9.42 7.32
C ALA A 58 -23.09 9.00 8.06
N LEU A 59 -24.11 9.88 8.13
CA LEU A 59 -25.41 9.53 8.70
C LEU A 59 -26.11 8.42 7.91
N ASP A 60 -26.02 8.46 6.58
CA ASP A 60 -26.66 7.49 5.69
C ASP A 60 -25.91 6.14 5.65
N LEU A 61 -24.63 6.11 6.04
CA LEU A 61 -23.77 4.92 5.95
C LEU A 61 -24.10 3.84 7.00
N GLY A 62 -24.65 4.23 8.15
CA GLY A 62 -24.94 3.30 9.26
C GLY A 62 -23.68 2.71 9.92
N GLU A 63 -23.76 1.45 10.37
CA GLU A 63 -22.60 0.73 10.91
C GLU A 63 -21.64 0.30 9.79
N TYR A 64 -20.37 0.66 9.95
CA TYR A 64 -19.31 0.34 8.99
C TYR A 64 -18.39 -0.76 9.54
N ASP A 65 -18.59 -1.99 9.07
CA ASP A 65 -17.85 -3.18 9.55
C ASP A 65 -16.73 -3.66 8.59
N SER A 66 -16.47 -2.94 7.51
CA SER A 66 -15.59 -3.41 6.43
C SER A 66 -14.22 -2.74 6.37
N VAL A 67 -13.54 -2.63 7.52
CA VAL A 67 -12.11 -2.27 7.52
C VAL A 67 -11.29 -3.51 7.13
N GLY A 68 -10.72 -3.50 5.92
CA GLY A 68 -9.85 -4.59 5.47
C GLY A 68 -8.59 -4.74 6.33
N SER A 69 -8.20 -6.00 6.60
CA SER A 69 -6.96 -6.34 7.30
C SER A 69 -5.72 -5.70 6.66
N GLY A 70 -4.76 -5.28 7.49
CA GLY A 70 -3.47 -4.75 7.04
C GLY A 70 -2.53 -5.81 6.45
N ARG A 71 -2.82 -7.11 6.65
CA ARG A 71 -2.05 -8.25 6.13
C ARG A 71 -0.54 -8.13 6.36
N GLN A 72 -0.12 -7.63 7.53
CA GLN A 72 1.29 -7.33 7.81
C GLN A 72 2.18 -8.56 7.67
N GLU A 73 1.81 -9.67 8.31
CA GLU A 73 2.59 -10.91 8.32
C GLU A 73 2.71 -11.51 6.91
N TYR A 74 1.65 -11.38 6.11
CA TYR A 74 1.66 -11.80 4.71
C TYR A 74 2.58 -10.94 3.84
N LEU A 75 2.63 -9.63 4.07
CA LEU A 75 3.51 -8.73 3.33
C LEU A 75 4.99 -8.94 3.73
N GLU A 76 5.26 -9.22 5.00
CA GLU A 76 6.60 -9.58 5.48
C GLU A 76 7.09 -10.89 4.85
N ASP A 77 6.21 -11.90 4.71
CA ASP A 77 6.52 -13.15 4.01
C ASP A 77 6.84 -12.93 2.53
N ILE A 78 6.02 -12.15 1.81
CA ILE A 78 6.31 -11.77 0.41
C ILE A 78 7.67 -11.08 0.30
N PHE A 79 7.92 -10.10 1.17
CA PHE A 79 9.17 -9.34 1.16
C PHE A 79 10.38 -10.28 1.31
N ASN A 80 10.34 -11.18 2.29
CA ASN A 80 11.42 -12.15 2.52
C ASN A 80 11.59 -13.10 1.34
N GLN A 81 10.51 -13.63 0.78
CA GLN A 81 10.56 -14.53 -0.38
C GLN A 81 11.25 -13.88 -1.58
N VAL A 82 10.88 -12.64 -1.91
CA VAL A 82 11.44 -11.96 -3.08
C VAL A 82 12.87 -11.50 -2.83
N MET A 83 13.16 -10.97 -1.64
CA MET A 83 14.51 -10.54 -1.27
C MET A 83 15.51 -11.70 -1.30
N LEU A 84 15.15 -12.86 -0.74
CA LEU A 84 16.04 -14.04 -0.71
C LEU A 84 16.23 -14.70 -2.07
N ALA A 85 15.32 -14.46 -3.02
CA ALA A 85 15.41 -14.95 -4.39
C ALA A 85 16.09 -13.95 -5.34
N ALA A 86 16.54 -12.79 -4.85
CA ALA A 86 17.17 -11.77 -5.68
C ALA A 86 18.64 -12.13 -5.96
N ASP A 87 18.99 -12.23 -7.24
CA ASP A 87 20.35 -12.50 -7.74
C ASP A 87 21.21 -11.24 -7.90
#